data_AF-A0A6S6LXF2-F1
#
_entry.id   AF-A0A6S6LXF2-F1
#
_cell.length_a   1.000
_cell.length_b   1.000
_cell.length_c   1.000
_cell.angle_alpha   90.00
_cell.angle_beta   90.00
_cell.angle_gamma   90.00
#
_symmetry.space_group_name_H-M   'P 1'
#
loop_
_entity.id
_entity.type
_entity.pdbx_description
1 polymer ?
#
loop_
_entity_poly.entity_id
_entity_poly.type
_entity_poly.pdbx_seq_one_letter_code
_entity_poly.pdbx_strand_id
1 'polypeptide(L)'
;MKCVVTVVVLALLIAGNSTRCYAERCNCDVWVGRGGYCVDYIKDRIPSFQIPTKDEMVALKNTDVAEVAEGDVVIFTIKNYWHVAYVEAVRRNRRGEATAIDVSEKNFGDGLSFAEFKARWKSKSRHEWNRAVCCGITENYDLVTWRKNVSLDTVKQVWSPDDAASEGGRLRVNVLVDKVKEVLNKFFDYTETEL
;
A
#
# COMPACT_ATOMS: atom_id res chain seq x y z
N MET A 1 -14.76 3.78 -52.69
CA MET A 1 -13.55 3.74 -51.85
C MET A 1 -13.27 5.13 -51.30
N LYS A 2 -13.38 5.30 -49.97
CA LYS A 2 -12.57 6.17 -49.10
C LYS A 2 -13.18 6.08 -47.70
N CYS A 3 -12.61 5.22 -46.86
CA CYS A 3 -12.88 5.17 -45.42
C CYS A 3 -12.24 6.40 -44.78
N VAL A 4 -13.05 7.20 -44.09
CA VAL A 4 -12.56 8.25 -43.19
C VAL A 4 -12.58 7.64 -41.79
N VAL A 5 -11.40 7.27 -41.29
CA VAL A 5 -11.22 6.86 -39.89
C VAL A 5 -10.92 8.12 -39.10
N THR A 6 -11.92 8.62 -38.38
CA THR A 6 -11.76 9.71 -37.43
C THR A 6 -11.10 9.17 -36.17
N VAL A 7 -9.80 9.40 -36.01
CA VAL A 7 -9.07 9.07 -34.77
C VAL A 7 -9.35 10.17 -33.76
N VAL A 8 -10.23 9.89 -32.80
CA VAL A 8 -10.44 10.75 -31.63
C VAL A 8 -9.33 10.43 -30.63
N VAL A 9 -8.30 11.27 -30.59
CA VAL A 9 -7.27 11.23 -29.54
C VAL A 9 -7.87 11.87 -28.29
N LEU A 10 -8.42 11.03 -27.40
CA LEU A 10 -8.88 11.47 -26.09
C LEU A 10 -7.66 11.66 -25.18
N ALA A 11 -7.14 12.88 -25.11
CA ALA A 11 -6.15 13.27 -24.12
C ALA A 11 -6.83 13.36 -22.75
N LEU A 12 -6.78 12.26 -21.98
CA LEU A 12 -7.14 12.25 -20.57
C LEU A 12 -6.11 13.08 -19.79
N LEU A 13 -6.44 14.35 -19.55
CA LEU A 13 -5.84 15.16 -18.51
C LEU A 13 -6.26 14.59 -17.16
N ILE A 14 -5.53 13.59 -16.67
CA ILE A 14 -5.59 13.20 -15.25
C ILE A 14 -4.93 14.33 -14.47
N ALA A 15 -5.71 15.35 -14.14
CA ALA A 15 -5.38 16.25 -13.06
C ALA A 15 -5.30 15.37 -11.80
N GLY A 16 -4.08 15.03 -11.40
CA GLY A 16 -3.83 14.29 -10.18
C GLY A 16 -4.42 15.07 -9.01
N ASN A 17 -5.59 14.65 -8.53
CA ASN A 17 -6.06 15.00 -7.19
C ASN A 17 -5.07 14.35 -6.21
N SER A 18 -4.01 15.08 -5.90
CA SER A 18 -3.10 14.80 -4.81
C SER A 18 -3.87 15.06 -3.51
N THR A 19 -4.53 14.02 -3.01
CA THR A 19 -5.13 14.01 -1.68
C THR A 19 -4.07 14.36 -0.65
N ARG A 20 -4.38 15.33 0.21
CA ARG A 20 -3.41 15.94 1.11
C ARG A 20 -3.13 14.98 2.28
N CYS A 21 -2.06 14.20 2.20
CA CYS A 21 -1.42 13.58 3.37
C CYS A 21 -0.70 14.61 4.27
N TYR A 22 -0.85 15.90 4.01
CA TYR A 22 0.11 16.89 4.47
C TYR A 22 -0.28 17.46 5.83
N ALA A 23 0.72 17.52 6.71
CA ALA A 23 0.67 18.26 7.97
C ALA A 23 0.05 19.64 7.71
N GLU A 24 -1.18 19.85 8.20
CA GLU A 24 -2.04 21.00 7.87
C GLU A 24 -1.39 22.37 8.16
N ARG A 25 -0.30 22.39 8.94
CA ARG A 25 0.41 23.60 9.38
C ARG A 25 1.73 23.87 8.64
N CYS A 26 2.10 23.06 7.65
CA CYS A 26 3.38 23.18 6.95
C CYS A 26 3.23 23.22 5.43
N ASN A 27 3.96 24.15 4.77
CA ASN A 27 4.07 24.14 3.32
C ASN A 27 4.99 22.99 2.91
N CYS A 28 4.41 21.99 2.23
CA CYS A 28 5.08 20.77 1.80
C CYS A 28 5.22 20.67 0.27
N ASP A 29 4.88 21.72 -0.49
CA ASP A 29 4.75 21.67 -1.96
C ASP A 29 6.01 21.14 -2.65
N VAL A 30 7.19 21.57 -2.19
CA VAL A 30 8.50 21.12 -2.73
C VAL A 30 8.71 19.62 -2.51
N TRP A 31 8.23 19.07 -1.40
CA TRP A 31 8.33 17.65 -1.09
C TRP A 31 7.25 16.84 -1.80
N VAL A 32 6.05 17.38 -1.96
CA VAL A 32 4.99 16.78 -2.79
C VAL A 32 5.48 16.59 -4.21
N GLY A 33 6.02 17.67 -4.81
CA GLY A 33 6.48 17.66 -6.20
C GLY A 33 7.68 16.74 -6.47
N ARG A 34 8.33 16.20 -5.42
CA ARG A 34 9.43 15.25 -5.54
C ARG A 34 8.99 13.78 -5.59
N GLY A 35 7.73 13.45 -5.24
CA GLY A 35 7.17 12.10 -5.43
C GLY A 35 7.78 10.99 -4.56
N GLY A 36 8.13 11.30 -3.31
CA GLY A 36 8.84 10.38 -2.41
C GLY A 36 8.02 9.76 -1.30
N TYR A 37 6.71 10.00 -1.23
CA TYR A 37 5.85 9.53 -0.15
C TYR A 37 5.38 8.08 -0.34
N CYS A 38 4.91 7.45 0.74
CA CYS A 38 4.35 6.10 0.71
C CYS A 38 3.19 5.97 -0.29
N VAL A 39 2.32 6.97 -0.38
CA VAL A 39 1.20 6.99 -1.32
C VAL A 39 1.63 7.13 -2.78
N ASP A 40 2.75 7.81 -3.04
CA ASP A 40 3.32 7.90 -4.40
C ASP A 40 3.78 6.51 -4.85
N TYR A 41 4.45 5.78 -3.95
CA TYR A 41 4.85 4.40 -4.20
C TYR A 41 3.68 3.46 -4.49
N ILE A 42 2.58 3.57 -3.72
CA ILE A 42 1.39 2.74 -3.97
C ILE A 42 0.76 3.09 -5.31
N LYS A 43 0.67 4.37 -5.69
CA LYS A 43 0.18 4.77 -7.02
C LYS A 43 1.05 4.25 -8.16
N ASP A 44 2.37 4.22 -7.97
CA ASP A 44 3.28 3.65 -8.98
C ASP A 44 3.07 2.15 -9.15
N ARG A 45 2.80 1.42 -8.05
CA ARG A 45 2.55 -0.04 -8.05
C ARG A 45 1.15 -0.40 -8.51
N ILE A 46 0.16 0.38 -8.11
CA ILE A 46 -1.27 0.18 -8.36
C ILE A 46 -1.85 1.52 -8.84
N PRO A 47 -1.79 1.81 -10.16
CA PRO A 47 -2.26 3.09 -10.70
C PRO A 47 -3.75 3.37 -10.47
N SER A 48 -4.55 2.33 -10.23
CA SER A 48 -5.97 2.43 -9.87
C SER A 48 -6.21 2.79 -8.39
N PHE A 49 -5.18 2.83 -7.56
CA PHE A 49 -5.30 3.15 -6.14
C PHE A 49 -5.84 4.56 -5.96
N GLN A 50 -7.08 4.63 -5.48
CA GLN A 50 -7.69 5.88 -5.06
C GLN A 50 -7.13 6.20 -3.67
N ILE A 51 -6.24 7.18 -3.57
CA ILE A 51 -5.72 7.63 -2.28
C ILE A 51 -6.88 8.24 -1.49
N PRO A 52 -7.36 7.57 -0.44
CA PRO A 52 -8.47 8.04 0.36
C PRO A 52 -8.10 9.35 1.08
N THR A 53 -9.05 10.27 1.16
CA THR A 53 -8.99 11.42 2.08
C THR A 53 -9.01 10.93 3.53
N LYS A 54 -8.63 11.80 4.47
CA LYS A 54 -8.68 11.50 5.91
C LYS A 54 -10.07 11.03 6.38
N ASP A 55 -11.13 11.58 5.82
CA ASP A 55 -12.51 11.20 6.18
C ASP A 55 -12.91 9.88 5.51
N GLU A 56 -12.47 9.66 4.26
CA GLU A 56 -12.67 8.38 3.55
C GLU A 56 -11.92 7.23 4.21
N MET A 57 -10.74 7.48 4.80
CA MET A 57 -9.97 6.48 5.55
C MET A 57 -10.76 5.86 6.72
N VAL A 58 -11.65 6.63 7.34
CA VAL A 58 -12.53 6.13 8.41
C VAL A 58 -13.70 5.32 7.82
N ALA A 59 -14.11 5.66 6.59
CA ALA A 59 -15.24 5.06 5.88
C ALA A 59 -14.87 3.93 4.91
N LEU A 60 -13.58 3.62 4.73
CA LEU A 60 -13.12 2.56 3.85
C LEU A 60 -13.76 1.23 4.27
N LYS A 61 -14.37 0.54 3.30
CA LYS A 61 -14.78 -0.87 3.43
C LYS A 61 -13.52 -1.73 3.43
N ASN A 62 -12.86 -1.80 4.57
CA ASN A 62 -11.62 -2.53 4.71
C ASN A 62 -11.87 -4.03 4.63
N THR A 63 -10.98 -4.74 3.93
CA THR A 63 -10.87 -6.18 4.01
C THR A 63 -10.48 -6.56 5.43
N ASP A 64 -11.02 -7.66 5.96
CA ASP A 64 -10.59 -8.18 7.25
C ASP A 64 -9.07 -8.43 7.20
N VAL A 65 -8.35 -8.05 8.24
CA VAL A 65 -6.90 -8.31 8.35
C VAL A 65 -6.61 -9.82 8.20
N ALA A 66 -7.53 -10.69 8.61
CA ALA A 66 -7.42 -12.14 8.40
C ALA A 66 -7.50 -12.58 6.93
N GLU A 67 -8.08 -11.76 6.04
CA GLU A 67 -8.24 -12.03 4.61
C GLU A 67 -7.11 -11.42 3.75
N VAL A 68 -6.07 -10.82 4.36
CA VAL A 68 -4.95 -10.20 3.63
C VAL A 68 -4.32 -11.13 2.59
N ALA A 69 -4.00 -10.55 1.43
CA ALA A 69 -3.39 -11.20 0.28
C ALA A 69 -2.18 -10.41 -0.25
N GLU A 70 -1.36 -11.09 -1.06
CA GLU A 70 -0.32 -10.44 -1.85
C GLU A 70 -0.98 -9.49 -2.85
N GLY A 71 -0.45 -8.28 -2.99
CA GLY A 71 -1.06 -7.24 -3.82
C GLY A 71 -1.93 -6.24 -3.07
N ASP A 72 -2.30 -6.54 -1.84
CA ASP A 72 -3.08 -5.61 -1.02
C ASP A 72 -2.25 -4.40 -0.58
N VAL A 73 -2.95 -3.34 -0.21
CA VAL A 73 -2.38 -2.16 0.44
C VAL A 73 -2.76 -2.22 1.91
N VAL A 74 -1.75 -2.30 2.78
CA VAL A 74 -1.95 -2.25 4.22
C VAL A 74 -1.73 -0.85 4.74
N ILE A 75 -2.52 -0.48 5.74
CA ILE A 75 -2.51 0.84 6.35
C ILE A 75 -2.11 0.70 7.81
N PHE A 76 -1.09 1.46 8.19
CA PHE A 76 -0.60 1.59 9.55
C PHE A 76 -0.95 2.97 10.11
N THR A 77 -1.07 3.06 11.44
CA THR A 77 -0.95 4.33 12.15
C THR A 77 0.47 4.43 12.70
N ILE A 78 1.28 5.33 12.14
CA ILE A 78 2.64 5.59 12.63
C ILE A 78 2.64 6.98 13.24
N LYS A 79 2.85 7.05 14.56
CA LYS A 79 2.76 8.30 15.33
C LYS A 79 1.38 8.94 15.11
N ASN A 80 1.34 10.12 14.49
CA ASN A 80 0.12 10.90 14.24
C ASN A 80 -0.28 10.93 12.76
N TYR A 81 0.33 10.09 11.92
CA TYR A 81 -0.01 9.99 10.50
C TYR A 81 -0.30 8.55 10.11
N TRP A 82 -1.06 8.41 9.03
CA TRP A 82 -1.30 7.13 8.39
C TRP A 82 -0.17 6.84 7.40
N HIS A 83 0.21 5.57 7.31
CA HIS A 83 1.25 5.11 6.41
C HIS A 83 0.73 3.91 5.63
N VAL A 84 1.05 3.84 4.34
CA VAL A 84 0.60 2.76 3.47
C VAL A 84 1.78 1.97 2.93
N ALA A 85 1.60 0.66 2.81
CA ALA A 85 2.59 -0.24 2.23
C ALA A 85 1.93 -1.28 1.34
N TYR A 86 2.68 -1.76 0.36
CA TYR A 86 2.24 -2.81 -0.55
C TYR A 86 2.61 -4.17 0.06
N VAL A 87 1.66 -5.11 0.08
CA VAL A 87 1.89 -6.47 0.57
C VAL A 87 2.57 -7.28 -0.51
N GLU A 88 3.83 -7.65 -0.25
CA GLU A 88 4.66 -8.45 -1.17
C GLU A 88 4.51 -9.95 -0.92
N ALA A 89 4.30 -10.35 0.34
CA ALA A 89 4.08 -11.76 0.71
C ALA A 89 3.23 -11.87 1.97
N VAL A 90 2.40 -12.91 2.05
CA VAL A 90 1.65 -13.27 3.27
C VAL A 90 2.25 -14.51 3.93
N ARG A 91 2.68 -14.37 5.18
CA ARG A 91 3.20 -15.48 5.99
C ARG A 91 2.04 -16.14 6.72
N ARG A 92 1.90 -17.45 6.52
CA ARG A 92 0.85 -18.28 7.11
C ARG A 92 1.42 -19.31 8.08
N ASN A 93 0.69 -19.61 9.15
CA ASN A 93 1.05 -20.68 10.08
C ASN A 93 0.67 -22.06 9.52
N ARG A 94 0.95 -23.14 10.28
CA ARG A 94 0.63 -24.52 9.89
C ARG A 94 -0.86 -24.81 9.71
N ARG A 95 -1.73 -23.94 10.22
CA ARG A 95 -3.19 -24.02 10.05
C ARG A 95 -3.69 -23.21 8.84
N GLY A 96 -2.78 -22.57 8.09
CA GLY A 96 -3.11 -21.72 6.94
C GLY A 96 -3.53 -20.29 7.32
N GLU A 97 -3.50 -19.93 8.60
CA GLU A 97 -3.90 -18.59 9.07
C GLU A 97 -2.79 -17.59 8.80
N ALA A 98 -3.13 -16.41 8.28
CA ALA A 98 -2.17 -15.33 8.09
C ALA A 98 -1.71 -14.81 9.46
N THR A 99 -0.39 -14.71 9.66
CA THR A 99 0.20 -14.26 10.93
C THR A 99 1.08 -13.03 10.76
N ALA A 100 1.70 -12.88 9.59
CA ALA A 100 2.57 -11.76 9.29
C ALA A 100 2.58 -11.50 7.78
N ILE A 101 3.10 -10.34 7.40
CA ILE A 101 3.26 -9.92 6.00
C ILE A 101 4.67 -9.40 5.78
N ASP A 102 5.15 -9.57 4.55
CA ASP A 102 6.29 -8.83 4.05
C ASP A 102 5.76 -7.67 3.20
N VAL A 103 6.28 -6.47 3.41
CA VAL A 103 5.79 -5.25 2.77
C VAL A 103 6.91 -4.46 2.12
N SER A 104 6.57 -3.73 1.06
CA SER A 104 7.42 -2.72 0.46
C SER A 104 6.73 -1.35 0.51
N GLU A 105 7.51 -0.30 0.76
CA GLU A 105 6.99 1.06 0.97
C GLU A 105 8.09 2.12 0.71
N LYS A 106 7.68 3.38 0.55
CA LYS A 106 8.59 4.54 0.54
C LYS A 106 8.38 5.39 1.80
N ASN A 107 9.42 6.13 2.19
CA ASN A 107 9.34 7.10 3.29
C ASN A 107 8.92 6.48 4.63
N PHE A 108 9.39 5.25 4.90
CA PHE A 108 9.28 4.59 6.20
C PHE A 108 10.63 4.59 6.90
N GLY A 109 10.63 4.80 8.22
CA GLY A 109 11.82 4.72 9.04
C GLY A 109 11.87 5.84 10.07
N ASP A 110 13.08 6.11 10.55
CA ASP A 110 13.29 7.11 11.58
C ASP A 110 13.15 8.54 11.05
N GLY A 111 13.03 9.46 12.00
CA GLY A 111 12.96 10.88 11.70
C GLY A 111 14.26 11.36 11.09
N LEU A 112 14.17 12.12 9.99
CA LEU A 112 15.33 12.64 9.29
C LEU A 112 16.17 13.57 10.19
N SER A 113 17.43 13.22 10.44
CA SER A 113 18.36 14.09 11.16
C SER A 113 18.86 15.25 10.29
N PHE A 114 19.34 16.33 10.93
CA PHE A 114 19.91 17.45 10.19
C PHE A 114 21.21 17.07 9.44
N ALA A 115 21.96 16.09 9.95
CA ALA A 115 23.17 15.61 9.28
C ALA A 115 22.84 14.88 7.98
N GLU A 116 21.86 13.98 8.01
CA GLU A 116 21.36 13.28 6.83
C GLU A 116 20.74 14.25 5.83
N PHE A 117 19.95 15.21 6.29
CA PHE A 117 19.36 16.24 5.44
C PHE A 117 20.44 17.01 4.66
N LYS A 118 21.48 17.48 5.36
CA LYS A 118 22.62 18.16 4.72
C LYS A 118 23.33 17.25 3.72
N ALA A 119 23.57 15.98 4.08
CA ALA A 119 24.29 15.04 3.23
C ALA A 119 23.52 14.76 1.93
N ARG A 120 22.20 14.59 2.05
CA ARG A 120 21.30 14.18 0.97
C ARG A 120 20.91 15.32 0.03
N TRP A 121 20.51 16.47 0.56
CA TRP A 121 20.05 17.62 -0.26
C TRP A 121 21.07 18.73 -0.40
N LYS A 122 22.29 18.55 0.12
CA LYS A 122 23.38 19.55 0.09
C LYS A 122 22.97 20.93 0.63
N SER A 123 21.90 21.00 1.42
CA SER A 123 21.40 22.24 2.03
C SER A 123 21.89 22.36 3.45
N LYS A 124 22.41 23.54 3.83
CA LYS A 124 22.81 23.88 5.21
C LYS A 124 21.69 24.57 5.99
N SER A 125 20.49 24.69 5.44
CA SER A 125 19.39 25.43 6.06
C SER A 125 18.67 24.60 7.11
N ARG A 126 18.75 25.01 8.38
CA ARG A 126 17.95 24.41 9.47
C ARG A 126 16.46 24.64 9.27
N HIS A 127 16.08 25.78 8.68
CA HIS A 127 14.68 26.07 8.42
C HIS A 127 14.10 25.11 7.37
N GLU A 128 14.83 24.80 6.30
CA GLU A 128 14.40 23.80 5.31
C GLU A 128 14.31 22.40 5.90
N TRP A 129 15.27 22.02 6.75
CA TRP A 129 15.22 20.75 7.47
C TRP A 129 14.00 20.67 8.38
N ASN A 130 13.71 21.70 9.18
CA ASN A 130 12.51 21.73 10.03
C ASN A 130 11.22 21.59 9.21
N ARG A 131 11.16 22.21 8.02
CA ARG A 131 10.03 22.02 7.10
C ARG A 131 9.96 20.58 6.60
N ALA A 132 11.08 19.96 6.22
CA ALA A 132 11.14 18.56 5.82
C ALA A 132 10.59 17.64 6.92
N VAL A 133 11.07 17.81 8.15
CA VAL A 133 10.59 17.04 9.31
C VAL A 133 9.09 17.26 9.53
N CYS A 134 8.62 18.51 9.45
CA CYS A 134 7.19 18.80 9.57
C CYS A 134 6.34 18.13 8.47
N CYS A 135 6.88 18.04 7.26
CA CYS A 135 6.26 17.37 6.12
C CYS A 135 6.37 15.84 6.16
N GLY A 136 6.80 15.25 7.29
CA GLY A 136 6.86 13.80 7.47
C GLY A 136 7.98 13.13 6.68
N ILE A 137 9.03 13.87 6.31
CA ILE A 137 10.19 13.31 5.60
C ILE A 137 11.02 12.47 6.58
N THR A 138 11.22 11.21 6.23
CA THR A 138 12.07 10.25 6.95
C THR A 138 13.46 10.17 6.32
N GLU A 139 14.38 9.47 6.98
CA GLU A 139 15.69 9.12 6.40
C GLU A 139 15.57 8.39 5.05
N ASN A 140 14.53 7.56 4.88
CA ASN A 140 14.25 6.77 3.68
C ASN A 140 13.19 7.40 2.75
N TYR A 141 12.99 8.72 2.84
CA TYR A 141 12.14 9.43 1.88
C TYR A 141 12.54 9.07 0.45
N ASP A 142 11.60 8.84 -0.47
CA ASP A 142 11.87 8.45 -1.86
C ASP A 142 12.72 7.16 -2.08
N LEU A 143 13.06 6.44 -1.02
CA LEU A 143 13.74 5.14 -1.12
C LEU A 143 12.73 4.04 -0.87
N VAL A 144 12.73 3.03 -1.73
CA VAL A 144 11.93 1.82 -1.52
C VAL A 144 12.60 0.99 -0.43
N THR A 145 11.89 0.77 0.66
CA THR A 145 12.31 -0.06 1.78
C THR A 145 11.45 -1.31 1.86
N TRP A 146 12.03 -2.39 2.40
CA TRP A 146 11.37 -3.67 2.57
C TRP A 146 11.36 -4.04 4.05
N ARG A 147 10.19 -4.38 4.58
CA ARG A 147 10.05 -4.96 5.92
C ARG A 147 9.51 -6.36 5.81
N LYS A 148 10.19 -7.30 6.48
CA LYS A 148 9.78 -8.70 6.52
C LYS A 148 9.17 -9.02 7.86
N ASN A 149 8.25 -9.98 7.86
CA ASN A 149 7.63 -10.52 9.06
C ASN A 149 6.95 -9.44 9.92
N VAL A 150 6.29 -8.48 9.27
CA VAL A 150 5.47 -7.47 9.94
C VAL A 150 4.23 -8.15 10.48
N SER A 151 4.04 -8.07 11.80
CA SER A 151 2.93 -8.72 12.47
C SER A 151 1.60 -8.05 12.11
N LEU A 152 0.57 -8.88 11.86
CA LEU A 152 -0.73 -8.41 11.39
C LEU A 152 -1.52 -7.60 12.43
N ASP A 153 -1.22 -7.76 13.72
CA ASP A 153 -1.79 -6.93 14.79
C ASP A 153 -1.41 -5.44 14.69
N THR A 154 -0.33 -5.12 13.97
CA THR A 154 0.09 -3.75 13.71
C THR A 154 -0.66 -3.09 12.56
N VAL A 155 -1.33 -3.89 11.72
CA VAL A 155 -2.12 -3.42 10.58
C VAL A 155 -3.46 -2.89 11.09
N LYS A 156 -3.82 -1.67 10.68
CA LYS A 156 -5.12 -1.07 11.05
C LYS A 156 -6.20 -1.37 10.04
N GLN A 157 -5.84 -1.37 8.77
CA GLN A 157 -6.77 -1.54 7.67
C GLN A 157 -6.05 -2.22 6.49
N VAL A 158 -6.82 -2.99 5.71
CA VAL A 158 -6.37 -3.61 4.47
C VAL A 158 -7.29 -3.13 3.36
N TRP A 159 -6.70 -2.67 2.26
CA TRP A 159 -7.39 -2.30 1.04
C TRP A 159 -6.94 -3.20 -0.10
N SER A 160 -7.90 -3.76 -0.84
CA SER A 160 -7.65 -4.70 -1.93
C SER A 160 -7.99 -4.06 -3.28
N PRO A 161 -7.09 -4.08 -4.28
CA PRO A 161 -7.31 -3.44 -5.58
C PRO A 161 -8.52 -3.96 -6.39
N ASP A 162 -8.93 -5.21 -6.16
CA ASP A 162 -9.92 -5.92 -6.99
C ASP A 162 -11.36 -5.83 -6.46
N ASP A 163 -11.58 -5.30 -5.26
CA ASP A 163 -12.93 -5.19 -4.68
C ASP A 163 -13.73 -3.98 -5.22
N ALA A 164 -13.09 -3.07 -5.96
CA ALA A 164 -13.74 -1.88 -6.51
C ALA A 164 -14.48 -2.12 -7.83
N ALA A 165 -14.31 -3.27 -8.50
CA ALA A 165 -14.81 -3.50 -9.87
C ALA A 165 -15.68 -4.75 -10.07
N SER A 166 -16.05 -5.49 -9.02
CA SER A 166 -16.75 -6.79 -9.16
C SER A 166 -18.17 -6.77 -8.55
N GLU A 167 -19.12 -6.13 -9.24
CA GLU A 167 -20.44 -6.75 -9.37
C GLU A 167 -20.29 -7.94 -10.36
N GLY A 168 -19.93 -9.11 -9.85
CA GLY A 168 -19.77 -10.30 -10.68
C GLY A 168 -18.54 -11.11 -10.30
N GLY A 169 -18.67 -11.88 -9.21
CA GLY A 169 -17.61 -12.71 -8.66
C GLY A 169 -16.97 -13.63 -9.70
N ARG A 170 -15.72 -13.34 -10.05
CA ARG A 170 -14.88 -14.23 -10.86
C ARG A 170 -13.38 -13.99 -10.64
N LEU A 171 -12.94 -13.87 -9.39
CA LEU A 171 -11.50 -13.92 -9.07
C LEU A 171 -11.14 -14.41 -7.64
N ARG A 172 -12.03 -15.16 -6.98
CA ARG A 172 -11.69 -15.94 -5.76
C ARG A 172 -11.59 -17.45 -6.01
N VAL A 173 -11.58 -17.89 -7.27
CA VAL A 173 -11.61 -19.33 -7.62
C VAL A 173 -10.32 -20.04 -7.21
N ASN A 174 -9.15 -19.39 -7.29
CA ASN A 174 -7.89 -20.07 -6.95
C ASN A 174 -7.75 -20.35 -5.45
N VAL A 175 -8.12 -19.39 -4.58
CA VAL A 175 -8.05 -19.58 -3.11
C VAL A 175 -9.08 -20.62 -2.61
N LEU A 176 -10.26 -20.66 -3.23
CA LEU A 176 -11.28 -21.67 -2.90
C LEU A 176 -10.89 -23.05 -3.43
N VAL A 177 -10.31 -23.15 -4.63
CA VAL A 177 -9.82 -24.42 -5.19
C VAL A 177 -8.68 -24.98 -4.35
N ASP A 178 -7.77 -24.15 -3.84
CA ASP A 178 -6.69 -24.61 -2.97
C ASP A 178 -7.21 -25.07 -1.60
N LYS A 179 -8.20 -24.38 -1.02
CA LYS A 179 -8.90 -24.85 0.19
C LYS A 179 -9.67 -26.16 -0.04
N VAL A 180 -10.33 -26.33 -1.17
CA VAL A 180 -11.06 -27.58 -1.49
C VAL A 180 -10.09 -28.74 -1.72
N LYS A 181 -8.95 -28.50 -2.38
CA LYS A 181 -7.87 -29.50 -2.50
C LYS A 181 -7.31 -29.88 -1.13
N GLU A 182 -7.11 -28.93 -0.23
CA GLU A 182 -6.61 -29.21 1.13
C GLU A 182 -7.61 -30.02 1.95
N VAL A 183 -8.92 -29.71 1.86
CA VAL A 183 -9.98 -30.48 2.54
C VAL A 183 -10.08 -31.89 1.97
N LEU A 184 -10.01 -32.06 0.65
CA LEU A 184 -10.03 -33.38 0.02
C LEU A 184 -8.82 -34.23 0.45
N ASN A 185 -7.61 -33.65 0.47
CA ASN A 185 -6.42 -34.37 0.92
C ASN A 185 -6.52 -34.78 2.40
N LYS A 186 -7.05 -33.93 3.28
CA LYS A 186 -7.31 -34.30 4.68
C LYS A 186 -8.39 -35.38 4.83
N PHE A 187 -9.36 -35.44 3.92
CA PHE A 187 -10.38 -36.47 3.93
C PHE A 187 -9.81 -37.84 3.49
N PHE A 188 -8.91 -37.86 2.49
CA PHE A 188 -8.27 -39.09 2.04
C PHE A 188 -7.33 -39.69 3.09
N ASP A 189 -6.51 -38.86 3.76
CA ASP A 189 -5.66 -39.30 4.89
C ASP A 189 -6.49 -39.92 6.03
N TYR A 190 -7.68 -39.38 6.31
CA TYR A 190 -8.55 -39.93 7.35
C TYR A 190 -9.13 -41.30 6.95
N THR A 191 -9.48 -41.49 5.68
CA THR A 191 -10.04 -42.77 5.19
C THR A 191 -9.02 -43.88 4.99
N GLU A 192 -7.74 -43.57 4.78
CA GLU A 192 -6.67 -44.60 4.72
C GLU A 192 -6.23 -45.09 6.09
N THR A 193 -6.56 -44.37 7.18
CA THR A 193 -6.20 -44.76 8.55
C THR A 193 -7.28 -45.62 9.23
N GLU A 194 -8.47 -45.75 8.64
CA GLU A 194 -9.60 -46.55 9.15
C GLU A 194 -9.91 -47.81 8.30
N LEU A 195 -8.99 -48.26 7.44
CA LEU A 195 -9.11 -49.52 6.68
C LEU A 195 -8.07 -50.58 7.12
#